data_AF-A0AAV1PBF7-F1
#
_entry.id   AF-A0AAV1PBF7-F1
#
_cell.length_a   1.000
_cell.length_b   1.000
_cell.length_c   1.000
_cell.angle_alpha   90.00
_cell.angle_beta   90.00
_cell.angle_gamma   90.00
#
_symmetry.space_group_name_H-M   'P 1'
#
loop_
_entity.id
_entity.type
_entity.pdbx_description
1 polymer ?
#
loop_
_entity_poly.entity_id
_entity_poly.type
_entity_poly.pdbx_seq_one_letter_code
_entity_poly.pdbx_strand_id
1 'polypeptide(L)'
;MFWSSAGRRTCVGLLRSWCLTASPDYFTVPPRCFSVSACVKSTMTPTQDDKKKQPLKQWALDVSPFSTVRAHLDCSISVSPLDPHDFPEADRVFVTVHGAGGGQEVNLDLLHVRYDETSKELLISAEQVNSNLSIELTAPIKSNLFITTKGKGNVQVKKMECDICKVQTEKGNCLLHSVKGHQVEVQSRGGHVTGVGTIHGNVDISTCGDCAVDVKKLQGTKMNVSTEHGPLKVKAIYAESSCVSSCSGKVELGNVHVTKSKTSEVALLLQMVQIVS
;
A
#
# COMPACT_ATOMS: atom_id res chain seq x y z
N MET A 1 -53.71 -16.02 26.30
CA MET A 1 -54.73 -14.96 26.19
C MET A 1 -54.42 -14.15 24.94
N PHE A 2 -55.39 -14.09 24.03
CA PHE A 2 -55.36 -13.42 22.73
C PHE A 2 -55.34 -11.89 22.88
N TRP A 3 -54.66 -11.17 21.98
CA TRP A 3 -55.35 -10.33 21.00
C TRP A 3 -54.43 -9.86 19.87
N SER A 4 -54.89 -10.07 18.64
CA SER A 4 -54.43 -9.46 17.40
C SER A 4 -55.13 -8.10 17.17
N SER A 5 -54.56 -7.22 16.34
CA SER A 5 -55.38 -6.41 15.45
C SER A 5 -54.60 -5.99 14.20
N ALA A 6 -55.15 -6.36 13.06
CA ALA A 6 -54.78 -5.91 11.73
C ALA A 6 -55.81 -4.87 11.27
N GLY A 7 -55.36 -3.87 10.49
CA GLY A 7 -56.22 -2.92 9.79
C GLY A 7 -55.80 -2.79 8.33
N ARG A 8 -56.60 -3.38 7.42
CA ARG A 8 -56.57 -3.26 5.96
C ARG A 8 -57.30 -1.98 5.49
N ARG A 9 -56.90 -1.46 4.30
CA ARG A 9 -57.74 -1.05 3.12
C ARG A 9 -56.81 -0.46 2.04
N THR A 10 -56.59 -1.02 0.83
CA THR A 10 -57.39 -1.03 -0.44
C THR A 10 -58.03 0.33 -0.79
N CYS A 11 -58.06 0.89 -2.01
CA CYS A 11 -57.56 0.57 -3.38
C CYS A 11 -58.03 1.74 -4.32
N VAL A 12 -57.54 1.79 -5.58
CA VAL A 12 -58.11 2.43 -6.81
C VAL A 12 -57.97 3.95 -7.04
N GLY A 13 -57.51 4.33 -8.24
CA GLY A 13 -57.79 5.67 -8.81
C GLY A 13 -56.93 6.10 -10.00
N LEU A 14 -57.17 5.54 -11.19
CA LEU A 14 -56.71 6.03 -12.50
C LEU A 14 -57.53 7.26 -12.95
N LEU A 15 -56.90 8.24 -13.66
CA LEU A 15 -57.33 8.87 -14.95
C LEU A 15 -56.97 10.37 -15.10
N ARG A 16 -56.39 10.66 -16.28
CA ARG A 16 -56.58 11.80 -17.22
C ARG A 16 -56.23 13.23 -16.75
N SER A 17 -55.26 13.89 -17.40
CA SER A 17 -55.30 14.54 -18.74
C SER A 17 -56.12 15.84 -18.76
N TRP A 18 -55.43 16.98 -18.99
CA TRP A 18 -55.80 17.98 -19.99
C TRP A 18 -54.63 18.91 -20.33
N CYS A 19 -54.40 19.09 -21.63
CA CYS A 19 -53.61 20.13 -22.28
C CYS A 19 -54.55 21.20 -22.82
N LEU A 20 -54.13 22.47 -22.85
CA LEU A 20 -54.54 23.50 -23.83
C LEU A 20 -53.39 24.54 -23.89
N THR A 21 -52.56 24.57 -24.94
CA THR A 21 -52.63 25.33 -26.22
C THR A 21 -52.04 26.74 -26.17
N ALA A 22 -50.96 26.96 -26.93
CA ALA A 22 -50.77 28.11 -27.84
C ALA A 22 -49.56 27.86 -28.76
N SER A 23 -49.78 27.89 -30.07
CA SER A 23 -48.80 28.01 -31.17
C SER A 23 -49.14 29.32 -31.93
N PRO A 24 -48.54 29.70 -33.09
CA PRO A 24 -47.39 29.16 -33.84
C PRO A 24 -46.42 30.25 -34.37
N ASP A 25 -45.33 29.86 -35.04
CA ASP A 25 -44.95 30.49 -36.32
C ASP A 25 -44.14 29.54 -37.21
N TYR A 26 -44.43 29.64 -38.51
CA TYR A 26 -44.09 28.73 -39.62
C TYR A 26 -42.70 28.98 -40.21
N PHE A 27 -42.03 27.94 -40.71
CA PHE A 27 -41.44 27.89 -42.07
C PHE A 27 -41.18 26.42 -42.50
N THR A 28 -41.83 26.03 -43.61
CA THR A 28 -41.73 24.79 -44.44
C THR A 28 -40.36 24.71 -45.17
N VAL A 29 -39.76 23.57 -45.56
CA VAL A 29 -40.07 22.48 -46.57
C VAL A 29 -38.98 21.34 -46.41
N PRO A 30 -38.94 20.21 -47.16
CA PRO A 30 -39.69 18.94 -47.13
C PRO A 30 -38.87 17.69 -46.62
N PRO A 31 -39.45 16.47 -46.56
CA PRO A 31 -38.75 15.23 -46.15
C PRO A 31 -38.43 14.29 -47.32
N ARG A 32 -37.27 13.61 -47.33
CA ARG A 32 -37.04 12.33 -48.06
C ARG A 32 -35.97 11.43 -47.43
N CYS A 33 -36.43 10.21 -47.14
CA CYS A 33 -35.83 8.86 -47.11
C CYS A 33 -34.38 8.56 -46.69
N PHE A 34 -34.33 7.61 -45.74
CA PHE A 34 -33.36 6.55 -45.42
C PHE A 34 -32.12 6.37 -46.31
N SER A 35 -30.96 6.31 -45.65
CA SER A 35 -29.87 5.38 -46.00
C SER A 35 -29.05 5.03 -44.76
N VAL A 36 -29.01 3.73 -44.46
CA VAL A 36 -28.23 3.09 -43.41
C VAL A 36 -26.74 3.34 -43.68
N SER A 37 -26.07 4.03 -42.76
CA SER A 37 -24.61 4.20 -42.79
C SER A 37 -24.02 3.59 -41.53
N ALA A 38 -23.18 2.57 -41.73
CA ALA A 38 -22.49 1.83 -40.70
C ALA A 38 -21.53 2.75 -39.92
N CYS A 39 -21.74 2.90 -38.61
CA CYS A 39 -20.78 3.54 -37.73
C CYS A 39 -19.87 2.45 -37.13
N VAL A 40 -18.66 2.36 -37.69
CA VAL A 40 -17.59 1.47 -37.25
C VAL A 40 -16.81 2.14 -36.11
N LYS A 41 -16.75 1.41 -34.98
CA LYS A 41 -15.75 1.44 -33.89
C LYS A 41 -15.58 2.71 -33.04
N SER A 42 -15.98 2.59 -31.77
CA SER A 42 -15.00 2.60 -30.68
C SER A 42 -15.50 1.73 -29.53
N THR A 43 -15.21 0.44 -29.64
CA THR A 43 -15.16 -0.46 -28.50
C THR A 43 -13.97 0.00 -27.65
N MET A 44 -14.23 0.66 -26.52
CA MET A 44 -13.20 0.87 -25.50
C MET A 44 -12.80 -0.50 -24.97
N THR A 45 -11.73 -1.05 -25.54
CA THR A 45 -10.97 -2.16 -24.98
C THR A 45 -10.31 -1.68 -23.68
N PRO A 46 -10.41 -2.44 -22.58
CA PRO A 46 -9.68 -2.11 -21.37
C PRO A 46 -8.18 -2.15 -21.68
N THR A 47 -7.51 -1.07 -21.30
CA THR A 47 -6.07 -0.88 -21.48
C THR A 47 -5.35 -2.01 -20.75
N GLN A 48 -4.62 -2.82 -21.50
CA GLN A 48 -3.76 -3.87 -20.97
C GLN A 48 -2.62 -3.25 -20.16
N ASP A 49 -2.60 -3.50 -18.87
CA ASP A 49 -1.37 -3.86 -18.16
C ASP A 49 -1.72 -4.60 -16.86
N ASP A 50 -2.32 -5.79 -17.00
CA ASP A 50 -2.53 -6.72 -15.91
C ASP A 50 -2.56 -8.14 -16.48
N LYS A 51 -1.42 -8.60 -17.01
CA LYS A 51 -1.21 -10.05 -17.13
C LYS A 51 -1.07 -10.58 -15.70
N LYS A 52 -2.19 -10.88 -15.05
CA LYS A 52 -2.22 -11.66 -13.80
C LYS A 52 -1.47 -12.96 -14.09
N LYS A 53 -0.20 -13.02 -13.66
CA LYS A 53 0.55 -14.27 -13.62
C LYS A 53 -0.29 -15.23 -12.78
N GLN A 54 -0.55 -16.41 -13.31
CA GLN A 54 -1.26 -17.42 -12.52
C GLN A 54 -0.45 -17.71 -11.25
N PRO A 55 -1.08 -17.69 -10.07
CA PRO A 55 -0.38 -17.94 -8.83
C PRO A 55 0.03 -19.41 -8.77
N LEU A 56 1.26 -19.66 -8.31
CA LEU A 56 1.77 -21.02 -8.08
C LEU A 56 1.10 -21.67 -6.88
N LYS A 57 0.80 -20.88 -5.85
CA LYS A 57 0.16 -21.33 -4.61
C LYS A 57 -0.51 -20.15 -3.93
N GLN A 58 -1.64 -20.42 -3.28
CA GLN A 58 -2.37 -19.42 -2.51
C GLN A 58 -2.84 -20.02 -1.19
N TRP A 59 -2.73 -19.23 -0.13
CA TRP A 59 -3.33 -19.50 1.17
C TRP A 59 -4.38 -18.43 1.47
N ALA A 60 -5.50 -18.87 2.04
CA ALA A 60 -6.50 -18.02 2.66
C ALA A 60 -6.63 -18.49 4.10
N LEU A 61 -6.34 -17.61 5.06
CA LEU A 61 -6.33 -17.92 6.49
C LEU A 61 -7.22 -16.92 7.22
N ASP A 62 -8.00 -17.42 8.18
CA ASP A 62 -8.70 -16.57 9.13
C ASP A 62 -7.71 -16.12 10.20
N VAL A 63 -7.67 -14.82 10.47
CA VAL A 63 -6.72 -14.20 11.40
C VAL A 63 -7.41 -13.13 12.24
N SER A 64 -6.79 -12.76 13.37
CA SER A 64 -7.19 -11.58 14.13
C SER A 64 -6.98 -10.28 13.33
N PRO A 65 -7.90 -9.30 13.41
CA PRO A 65 -7.78 -7.99 12.75
C PRO A 65 -6.56 -7.16 13.18
N PHE A 66 -6.03 -7.45 14.36
CA PHE A 66 -4.83 -6.83 14.93
C PHE A 66 -3.67 -7.84 15.02
N SER A 67 -3.58 -8.75 14.06
CA SER A 67 -2.53 -9.76 14.00
C SER A 67 -1.16 -9.15 13.70
N THR A 68 -0.10 -9.90 14.02
CA THR A 68 1.27 -9.52 13.65
C THR A 68 1.76 -10.43 12.54
N VAL A 69 2.28 -9.85 11.45
CA VAL A 69 2.91 -10.61 10.36
C VAL A 69 4.42 -10.61 10.53
N ARG A 70 5.01 -11.80 10.57
CA ARG A 70 6.45 -12.04 10.53
C ARG A 70 6.81 -12.76 9.25
N ALA A 71 7.64 -12.14 8.42
CA ALA A 71 8.09 -12.72 7.16
C ALA A 71 9.62 -12.85 7.15
N HIS A 72 10.12 -14.06 6.94
CA HIS A 72 11.55 -14.38 6.79
C HIS A 72 11.77 -15.05 5.43
N LEU A 73 12.24 -14.27 4.46
CA LEU A 73 12.18 -14.66 3.05
C LEU A 73 13.52 -14.44 2.32
N ASP A 74 13.87 -15.35 1.43
CA ASP A 74 14.98 -15.17 0.49
C ASP A 74 14.52 -14.62 -0.88
N CYS A 75 13.24 -14.27 -0.99
CA CYS A 75 12.59 -13.82 -2.23
C CYS A 75 11.88 -12.46 -2.04
N SER A 76 11.28 -11.94 -3.12
CA SER A 76 10.60 -10.63 -3.04
C SER A 76 9.22 -10.76 -2.41
N ILE A 77 8.78 -9.75 -1.65
CA ILE A 77 7.45 -9.67 -1.04
C ILE A 77 6.80 -8.31 -1.30
N SER A 78 5.51 -8.32 -1.62
CA SER A 78 4.64 -7.15 -1.67
C SER A 78 3.51 -7.31 -0.67
N VAL A 79 3.37 -6.36 0.25
CA VAL A 79 2.33 -6.31 1.28
C VAL A 79 1.36 -5.18 0.99
N SER A 80 0.07 -5.49 1.01
CA SER A 80 -1.03 -4.55 0.86
C SER A 80 -2.15 -4.82 1.86
N PRO A 81 -2.95 -3.80 2.22
CA PRO A 81 -4.07 -4.00 3.11
C PRO A 81 -5.18 -4.77 2.40
N LEU A 82 -5.93 -5.51 3.19
CA LEU A 82 -7.22 -6.06 2.81
C LEU A 82 -8.20 -4.93 2.51
N ASP A 83 -9.04 -5.11 1.48
CA ASP A 83 -10.07 -4.13 1.15
C ASP A 83 -11.17 -4.17 2.24
N PRO A 84 -11.37 -3.08 3.00
CA PRO A 84 -12.42 -3.04 4.03
C PRO A 84 -13.83 -3.14 3.46
N HIS A 85 -14.03 -2.85 2.17
CA HIS A 85 -15.34 -2.99 1.52
C HIS A 85 -15.70 -4.47 1.30
N ASP A 86 -14.73 -5.27 0.88
CA ASP A 86 -14.91 -6.71 0.66
C ASP A 86 -14.84 -7.50 1.97
N PHE A 87 -14.04 -7.04 2.94
CA PHE A 87 -13.78 -7.71 4.21
C PHE A 87 -13.85 -6.73 5.39
N PRO A 88 -15.06 -6.32 5.81
CA PRO A 88 -15.25 -5.30 6.85
C PRO A 88 -14.72 -5.72 8.22
N GLU A 89 -14.75 -7.01 8.54
CA GLU A 89 -14.25 -7.55 9.81
C GLU A 89 -12.71 -7.59 9.88
N ALA A 90 -12.03 -7.42 8.75
CA ALA A 90 -10.58 -7.49 8.64
C ALA A 90 -9.98 -8.77 9.25
N ASP A 91 -10.68 -9.90 9.12
CA ASP A 91 -10.37 -11.18 9.76
C ASP A 91 -9.72 -12.19 8.81
N ARG A 92 -9.20 -11.73 7.67
CA ARG A 92 -8.61 -12.61 6.65
C ARG A 92 -7.24 -12.16 6.19
N VAL A 93 -6.42 -13.14 5.85
CA VAL A 93 -5.15 -12.96 5.15
C VAL A 93 -5.14 -13.82 3.89
N PHE A 94 -4.63 -13.22 2.81
CA PHE A 94 -4.29 -13.95 1.59
C PHE A 94 -2.78 -13.89 1.36
N VAL A 95 -2.17 -15.06 1.19
CA VAL A 95 -0.77 -15.17 0.78
C VAL A 95 -0.76 -15.84 -0.58
N THR A 96 -0.21 -15.16 -1.58
CA THR A 96 -0.16 -15.64 -2.96
C THR A 96 1.29 -15.68 -3.42
N VAL A 97 1.71 -16.79 -4.02
CA VAL A 97 3.06 -16.97 -4.55
C VAL A 97 3.01 -16.93 -6.05
N HIS A 98 3.85 -16.08 -6.62
CA HIS A 98 4.00 -15.95 -8.06
C HIS A 98 5.38 -16.45 -8.48
N GLY A 99 5.43 -17.23 -9.56
CA GLY A 99 6.66 -17.65 -10.20
C GLY A 99 7.04 -16.74 -11.37
N ALA A 100 8.34 -16.56 -11.62
CA ALA A 100 8.80 -16.10 -12.93
C ALA A 100 8.44 -17.20 -13.95
N GLY A 101 7.52 -16.88 -14.86
CA GLY A 101 6.88 -17.82 -15.79
C GLY A 101 7.83 -18.46 -16.78
N GLY A 102 8.60 -19.45 -16.33
CA GLY A 102 9.46 -20.28 -17.15
C GLY A 102 9.61 -21.65 -16.50
N GLY A 103 8.62 -22.52 -16.69
CA GLY A 103 8.66 -24.00 -16.66
C GLY A 103 9.44 -24.77 -15.58
N GLN A 104 10.07 -24.11 -14.63
CA GLN A 104 10.93 -24.73 -13.64
C GLN A 104 10.06 -25.12 -12.45
N GLU A 105 10.12 -26.40 -12.10
CA GLU A 105 9.46 -26.95 -10.93
C GLU A 105 10.06 -26.28 -9.69
N VAL A 106 9.37 -25.27 -9.18
CA VAL A 106 9.78 -24.57 -7.98
C VAL A 106 9.39 -25.46 -6.80
N ASN A 107 10.37 -25.80 -5.96
CA ASN A 107 10.08 -26.50 -4.71
C ASN A 107 9.33 -25.55 -3.75
N LEU A 108 8.01 -25.68 -3.71
CA LEU A 108 7.12 -24.92 -2.85
C LEU A 108 7.03 -25.48 -1.42
N ASP A 109 7.70 -26.59 -1.12
CA ASP A 109 7.72 -27.20 0.22
C ASP A 109 8.64 -26.44 1.18
N LEU A 110 9.54 -25.61 0.64
CA LEU A 110 10.37 -24.70 1.45
C LEU A 110 9.58 -23.49 1.96
N LEU A 111 8.39 -23.22 1.41
CA LEU A 111 7.54 -22.12 1.82
C LEU A 111 6.51 -22.56 2.86
N HIS A 112 6.65 -22.03 4.06
CA HIS A 112 5.80 -22.30 5.20
C HIS A 112 4.99 -21.06 5.57
N VAL A 113 3.68 -21.19 5.55
CA VAL A 113 2.74 -20.17 6.04
C VAL A 113 1.98 -20.78 7.21
N ARG A 114 2.10 -20.19 8.40
CA ARG A 114 1.43 -20.66 9.61
C ARG A 114 0.88 -19.49 10.39
N TYR A 115 -0.34 -19.63 10.88
CA TYR A 115 -0.95 -18.68 11.81
C TYR A 115 -1.08 -19.34 13.18
N ASP A 116 -0.62 -18.65 14.22
CA ASP A 116 -0.85 -19.03 15.62
C ASP A 116 -1.91 -18.12 16.22
N GLU A 117 -3.05 -18.71 16.58
CA GLU A 117 -4.19 -18.01 17.16
C GLU A 117 -3.90 -17.49 18.57
N THR A 118 -3.02 -18.17 19.32
CA THR A 118 -2.70 -17.80 20.71
C THR A 118 -1.90 -16.51 20.77
N SER A 119 -0.84 -16.43 19.96
CA SER A 119 0.01 -15.23 19.84
C SER A 119 -0.53 -14.21 18.84
N LYS A 120 -1.52 -14.59 18.02
CA LYS A 120 -2.04 -13.81 16.89
C LYS A 120 -0.98 -13.46 15.86
N GLU A 121 0.02 -14.33 15.69
CA GLU A 121 1.13 -14.13 14.78
C GLU A 121 0.99 -15.00 13.52
N LEU A 122 1.15 -14.36 12.36
CA LEU A 122 1.30 -15.02 11.06
C LEU A 122 2.78 -15.10 10.72
N LEU A 123 3.30 -16.31 10.61
CA LEU A 123 4.67 -16.59 10.19
C LEU A 123 4.70 -17.03 8.72
N ILE A 124 5.50 -16.35 7.91
CA ILE A 124 5.78 -16.68 6.51
C ILE A 124 7.29 -16.90 6.38
N SER A 125 7.70 -18.14 6.16
CA SER A 125 9.11 -18.51 6.02
C SER A 125 9.38 -19.10 4.65
N ALA A 126 10.38 -18.59 3.95
CA ALA A 126 10.79 -19.02 2.62
C ALA A 126 12.32 -19.04 2.54
N GLU A 127 12.92 -20.11 3.05
CA GLU A 127 14.38 -20.28 3.07
C GLU A 127 14.86 -21.07 1.85
N GLN A 128 16.00 -20.67 1.28
CA GLN A 128 16.62 -21.32 0.12
C GLN A 128 15.73 -21.35 -1.13
N VAL A 129 14.81 -20.39 -1.23
CA VAL A 129 13.87 -20.28 -2.34
C VAL A 129 14.51 -19.50 -3.50
N ASN A 130 14.25 -19.94 -4.73
CA ASN A 130 14.77 -19.28 -5.93
C ASN A 130 14.39 -17.79 -5.96
N SER A 131 15.35 -16.92 -6.29
CA SER A 131 15.16 -15.46 -6.40
C SER A 131 14.09 -15.01 -7.42
N ASN A 132 13.59 -15.95 -8.22
CA ASN A 132 12.55 -15.76 -9.23
C ASN A 132 11.12 -15.75 -8.65
N LEU A 133 10.95 -16.05 -7.36
CA LEU A 133 9.65 -15.99 -6.70
C LEU A 133 9.34 -14.61 -6.15
N SER A 134 8.06 -14.26 -6.19
CA SER A 134 7.52 -13.10 -5.49
C SER A 134 6.26 -13.48 -4.73
N ILE A 135 6.20 -13.09 -3.46
CA ILE A 135 5.06 -13.29 -2.59
C ILE A 135 4.23 -12.01 -2.56
N GLU A 136 2.94 -12.16 -2.71
CA GLU A 136 1.95 -11.11 -2.52
C GLU A 136 1.14 -11.44 -1.28
N LEU A 137 1.18 -10.54 -0.30
CA LEU A 137 0.49 -10.65 0.97
C LEU A 137 -0.58 -9.57 1.04
N THR A 138 -1.82 -9.99 1.24
CA THR A 138 -2.94 -9.12 1.60
C THR A 138 -3.32 -9.41 3.03
N ALA A 139 -3.10 -8.43 3.92
CA ALA A 139 -3.30 -8.59 5.36
C ALA A 139 -4.23 -7.51 5.93
N PRO A 140 -4.84 -7.72 7.11
CA PRO A 140 -5.64 -6.70 7.78
C PRO A 140 -4.88 -5.37 7.89
N ILE A 141 -5.56 -4.25 7.61
CA ILE A 141 -4.90 -2.94 7.50
C ILE A 141 -4.11 -2.54 8.75
N LYS A 142 -4.54 -3.02 9.93
CA LYS A 142 -3.95 -2.76 11.24
C LYS A 142 -2.94 -3.80 11.70
N SER A 143 -2.55 -4.75 10.85
CA SER A 143 -1.56 -5.75 11.23
C SER A 143 -0.17 -5.14 11.36
N ASN A 144 0.54 -5.48 12.45
CA ASN A 144 1.96 -5.12 12.60
C ASN A 144 2.81 -5.94 11.63
N LEU A 145 3.87 -5.34 11.11
CA LEU A 145 4.71 -5.94 10.08
C LEU A 145 6.15 -6.06 10.56
N PHE A 146 6.70 -7.28 10.48
CA PHE A 146 8.11 -7.58 10.70
C PHE A 146 8.61 -8.38 9.51
N ILE A 147 9.24 -7.71 8.55
CA ILE A 147 9.67 -8.31 7.29
C ILE A 147 11.19 -8.31 7.26
N THR A 148 11.78 -9.48 7.10
CA THR A 148 13.21 -9.67 6.92
C THR A 148 13.43 -10.42 5.60
N THR A 149 14.12 -9.78 4.66
CA THR A 149 14.55 -10.42 3.42
C THR A 149 16.06 -10.58 3.34
N LYS A 150 16.50 -11.76 2.90
CA LYS A 150 17.92 -12.05 2.62
C LYS A 150 18.19 -12.02 1.13
N GLY A 151 19.46 -11.94 0.77
CA GLY A 151 19.90 -11.89 -0.63
C GLY A 151 19.28 -10.70 -1.37
N LYS A 152 18.73 -10.96 -2.56
CA LYS A 152 18.18 -9.92 -3.47
C LYS A 152 16.66 -9.71 -3.34
N GLY A 153 16.04 -10.23 -2.28
CA GLY A 153 14.59 -10.14 -2.08
C GLY A 153 14.11 -8.71 -1.86
N ASN A 154 13.30 -8.18 -2.78
CA ASN A 154 12.75 -6.82 -2.67
C ASN A 154 11.54 -6.81 -1.74
N VAL A 155 11.36 -5.73 -0.98
CA VAL A 155 10.19 -5.54 -0.12
C VAL A 155 9.37 -4.37 -0.63
N GLN A 156 8.05 -4.55 -0.75
CA GLN A 156 7.11 -3.47 -1.00
C GLN A 156 6.03 -3.48 0.07
N VAL A 157 5.76 -2.34 0.69
CA VAL A 157 4.65 -2.17 1.64
C VAL A 157 3.79 -1.01 1.18
N LYS A 158 2.50 -1.26 0.92
CA LYS A 158 1.60 -0.29 0.29
C LYS A 158 0.40 -0.04 1.18
N LYS A 159 0.09 1.23 1.47
CA LYS A 159 -1.15 1.72 2.11
C LYS A 159 -1.52 1.04 3.45
N MET A 160 -0.56 0.48 4.17
CA MET A 160 -0.78 -0.14 5.48
C MET A 160 -0.92 0.93 6.57
N GLU A 161 -1.74 0.67 7.59
CA GLU A 161 -1.93 1.52 8.77
C GLU A 161 -1.77 0.72 10.06
N CYS A 162 -0.55 0.58 10.56
CA CYS A 162 -0.19 -0.35 11.65
C CYS A 162 0.48 0.36 12.82
N ASP A 163 0.65 -0.27 13.98
CA ASP A 163 1.41 0.36 15.06
C ASP A 163 2.91 0.27 14.78
N ILE A 164 3.39 -0.90 14.34
CA ILE A 164 4.80 -1.17 14.06
C ILE A 164 4.95 -1.73 12.64
N CYS A 165 5.77 -1.05 11.83
CA CYS A 165 6.25 -1.54 10.54
C CYS A 165 7.77 -1.61 10.57
N LYS A 166 8.34 -2.80 10.64
CA LYS A 166 9.78 -3.04 10.61
C LYS A 166 10.15 -3.84 9.37
N VAL A 167 11.05 -3.28 8.57
CA VAL A 167 11.56 -3.91 7.35
C VAL A 167 13.08 -3.99 7.40
N GLN A 168 13.62 -5.16 7.13
CA GLN A 168 15.05 -5.42 7.05
C GLN A 168 15.38 -6.10 5.72
N THR A 169 16.28 -5.51 4.94
CA THR A 169 16.69 -6.02 3.62
C THR A 169 18.21 -6.16 3.54
N GLU A 170 18.70 -7.26 2.95
CA GLU A 170 20.15 -7.46 2.78
C GLU A 170 20.71 -6.77 1.53
N LYS A 171 20.21 -7.11 0.33
CA LYS A 171 20.63 -6.51 -0.96
C LYS A 171 19.45 -6.11 -1.84
N GLY A 172 18.23 -6.36 -1.39
CA GLY A 172 17.00 -6.04 -2.11
C GLY A 172 16.54 -4.60 -1.88
N ASN A 173 15.79 -4.07 -2.83
CA ASN A 173 15.21 -2.74 -2.69
C ASN A 173 14.01 -2.77 -1.72
N CYS A 174 13.81 -1.67 -1.00
CA CYS A 174 12.65 -1.46 -0.14
C CYS A 174 11.80 -0.31 -0.69
N LEU A 175 10.51 -0.57 -0.94
CA LEU A 175 9.55 0.44 -1.37
C LEU A 175 8.45 0.57 -0.32
N LEU A 176 8.38 1.73 0.34
CA LEU A 176 7.24 2.10 1.17
C LEU A 176 6.33 3.04 0.40
N HIS A 177 5.06 2.70 0.26
CA HIS A 177 4.07 3.51 -0.45
C HIS A 177 2.91 3.91 0.46
N SER A 178 2.87 5.17 0.88
CA SER A 178 1.81 5.74 1.70
C SER A 178 1.52 4.92 2.98
N VAL A 179 2.58 4.52 3.69
CA VAL A 179 2.49 3.74 4.93
C VAL A 179 2.27 4.66 6.11
N LYS A 180 1.35 4.30 7.00
CA LYS A 180 1.14 4.99 8.27
C LYS A 180 1.41 4.03 9.40
N GLY A 181 2.11 4.50 10.42
CA GLY A 181 2.13 3.81 11.69
C GLY A 181 2.63 4.64 12.83
N HIS A 182 2.66 4.06 14.03
CA HIS A 182 3.27 4.71 15.17
C HIS A 182 4.79 4.67 15.06
N GLN A 183 5.35 3.53 14.67
CA GLN A 183 6.78 3.31 14.44
C GLN A 183 7.00 2.65 13.06
N VAL A 184 7.84 3.27 12.24
CA VAL A 184 8.24 2.76 10.92
C VAL A 184 9.76 2.68 10.87
N GLU A 185 10.29 1.46 10.85
CA GLU A 185 11.72 1.20 10.85
C GLU A 185 12.13 0.46 9.56
N VAL A 186 13.10 1.00 8.83
CA VAL A 186 13.68 0.35 7.65
C VAL A 186 15.19 0.27 7.80
N GLN A 187 15.72 -0.95 7.81
CA GLN A 187 17.15 -1.19 7.80
C GLN A 187 17.53 -1.89 6.50
N SER A 188 18.36 -1.28 5.66
CA SER A 188 18.86 -1.90 4.44
C SER A 188 20.37 -2.05 4.49
N ARG A 189 20.90 -3.24 4.23
CA ARG A 189 22.35 -3.47 4.08
C ARG A 189 22.85 -3.29 2.65
N GLY A 190 21.94 -3.09 1.71
CA GLY A 190 22.18 -3.14 0.28
C GLY A 190 20.87 -2.99 -0.47
N GLY A 191 20.89 -2.30 -1.59
CA GLY A 191 19.68 -1.95 -2.34
C GLY A 191 19.04 -0.65 -1.86
N HIS A 192 18.24 -0.04 -2.72
CA HIS A 192 17.73 1.30 -2.53
C HIS A 192 16.45 1.31 -1.68
N VAL A 193 16.30 2.34 -0.85
CA VAL A 193 15.08 2.59 -0.08
C VAL A 193 14.31 3.74 -0.71
N THR A 194 13.09 3.45 -1.14
CA THR A 194 12.23 4.42 -1.82
C THR A 194 10.93 4.62 -1.03
N GLY A 195 10.66 5.85 -0.64
CA GLY A 195 9.42 6.26 0.01
C GLY A 195 8.54 7.06 -0.96
N VAL A 196 7.46 6.44 -1.45
CA VAL A 196 6.46 7.09 -2.31
C VAL A 196 5.26 7.51 -1.47
N GLY A 197 4.70 8.69 -1.75
CA GLY A 197 3.59 9.23 -0.98
C GLY A 197 4.05 9.80 0.36
N THR A 198 3.24 9.60 1.40
CA THR A 198 3.54 10.06 2.77
C THR A 198 3.83 8.87 3.66
N ILE A 199 5.00 8.85 4.29
CA ILE A 199 5.27 7.92 5.40
C ILE A 199 4.92 8.67 6.69
N HIS A 200 3.97 8.14 7.44
CA HIS A 200 3.48 8.75 8.67
C HIS A 200 3.93 7.94 9.90
N GLY A 201 4.43 8.61 10.94
CA GLY A 201 4.85 7.97 12.19
C GLY A 201 6.19 8.47 12.73
N ASN A 202 6.72 7.74 13.71
CA ASN A 202 8.13 7.84 14.09
C ASN A 202 8.94 6.99 13.12
N VAL A 203 9.65 7.66 12.22
CA VAL A 203 10.35 7.00 11.11
C VAL A 203 11.83 6.88 11.44
N ASP A 204 12.38 5.68 11.28
CA ASP A 204 13.82 5.41 11.34
C ASP A 204 14.24 4.62 10.10
N ILE A 205 14.96 5.26 9.19
CA ILE A 205 15.48 4.65 7.97
C ILE A 205 17.00 4.69 8.07
N SER A 206 17.64 3.53 8.08
CA SER A 206 19.09 3.41 8.10
C SER A 206 19.55 2.49 6.97
N THR A 207 20.47 2.98 6.13
CA THR A 207 21.08 2.16 5.08
C THR A 207 22.59 2.08 5.23
N CYS A 208 23.18 0.90 5.01
CA CYS A 208 24.64 0.72 4.95
C CYS A 208 25.10 0.25 3.56
N GLY A 209 26.40 0.36 3.28
CA GLY A 209 26.95 0.17 1.94
C GLY A 209 26.49 1.25 0.94
N ASP A 210 26.62 0.97 -0.36
CA ASP A 210 26.25 1.88 -1.47
C ASP A 210 24.74 1.88 -1.75
N CYS A 211 23.97 2.49 -0.85
CA CYS A 211 22.52 2.56 -0.92
C CYS A 211 22.03 3.99 -1.17
N ALA A 212 21.02 4.09 -2.04
CA ALA A 212 20.32 5.36 -2.24
C ALA A 212 19.04 5.36 -1.41
N VAL A 213 18.72 6.51 -0.81
CA VAL A 213 17.47 6.75 -0.10
C VAL A 213 16.74 7.88 -0.82
N ASP A 214 15.52 7.63 -1.31
CA ASP A 214 14.67 8.66 -1.92
C ASP A 214 13.27 8.62 -1.31
N VAL A 215 12.94 9.63 -0.50
CA VAL A 215 11.68 9.72 0.22
C VAL A 215 10.94 11.02 -0.13
N LYS A 216 9.69 10.89 -0.56
CA LYS A 216 8.87 12.04 -0.96
C LYS A 216 8.40 12.90 0.22
N LYS A 217 7.79 12.29 1.23
CA LYS A 217 7.23 13.02 2.37
C LYS A 217 7.27 12.18 3.64
N LEU A 218 7.81 12.77 4.70
CA LEU A 218 7.80 12.25 6.06
C LEU A 218 6.92 13.12 6.95
N GLN A 219 6.08 12.51 7.80
CA GLN A 219 5.20 13.25 8.70
C GLN A 219 5.01 12.53 10.05
N GLY A 220 5.22 13.19 11.17
CA GLY A 220 5.13 12.55 12.50
C GLY A 220 5.92 13.31 13.56
N THR A 221 6.29 12.65 14.66
CA THR A 221 7.00 13.34 15.76
C THR A 221 8.52 13.30 15.57
N LYS A 222 9.07 12.13 15.26
CA LYS A 222 10.52 11.92 15.10
C LYS A 222 10.86 11.28 13.75
N MET A 223 11.84 11.86 13.06
CA MET A 223 12.33 11.37 11.77
C MET A 223 13.84 11.16 11.82
N ASN A 224 14.29 9.93 11.64
CA ASN A 224 15.70 9.59 11.48
C ASN A 224 15.89 8.99 10.09
N VAL A 225 16.78 9.57 9.30
CA VAL A 225 17.16 9.01 7.99
C VAL A 225 18.67 9.07 7.86
N SER A 226 19.32 7.92 7.73
CA SER A 226 20.76 7.83 7.58
C SER A 226 21.15 6.91 6.42
N THR A 227 22.24 7.25 5.75
CA THR A 227 22.93 6.35 4.80
C THR A 227 24.42 6.34 5.07
N GLU A 228 25.08 5.20 4.89
CA GLU A 228 26.53 5.12 4.92
C GLU A 228 27.13 5.69 3.64
N HIS A 229 26.91 5.02 2.50
CA HIS A 229 27.39 5.46 1.20
C HIS A 229 26.21 5.61 0.22
N GLY A 230 26.13 6.73 -0.49
CA GLY A 230 25.12 6.96 -1.54
C GLY A 230 24.20 8.15 -1.29
N PRO A 231 23.42 8.57 -2.30
CA PRO A 231 22.61 9.77 -2.23
C PRO A 231 21.41 9.58 -1.29
N LEU A 232 21.15 10.60 -0.48
CA LEU A 232 20.00 10.68 0.42
C LEU A 232 19.15 11.86 0.00
N LYS A 233 17.92 11.60 -0.43
CA LYS A 233 16.96 12.62 -0.85
C LYS A 233 15.69 12.52 -0.02
N VAL A 234 15.30 13.63 0.61
CA VAL A 234 13.99 13.76 1.25
C VAL A 234 13.31 15.04 0.78
N LYS A 235 12.21 14.91 0.03
CA LYS A 235 11.55 16.07 -0.58
C LYS A 235 10.77 16.93 0.43
N ALA A 236 10.18 16.33 1.46
CA ALA A 236 9.54 17.09 2.53
C ALA A 236 9.52 16.35 3.87
N ILE A 237 9.73 17.08 4.96
CA ILE A 237 9.67 16.59 6.34
C ILE A 237 8.74 17.51 7.14
N TYR A 238 7.75 16.92 7.81
CA TYR A 238 6.83 17.59 8.73
C TYR A 238 6.92 16.90 10.09
N ALA A 239 7.86 17.33 10.93
CA ALA A 239 8.10 16.65 12.20
C ALA A 239 8.58 17.59 13.31
N GLU A 240 8.35 17.20 14.56
CA GLU A 240 8.87 17.95 15.72
C GLU A 240 10.39 17.83 15.84
N SER A 241 10.94 16.66 15.49
CA SER A 241 12.38 16.41 15.45
C SER A 241 12.77 15.60 14.22
N SER A 242 13.89 15.96 13.61
CA SER A 242 14.44 15.23 12.48
C SER A 242 15.97 15.19 12.50
N CYS A 243 16.55 14.01 12.29
CA CYS A 243 17.96 13.77 12.06
C CYS A 243 18.13 13.18 10.65
N VAL A 244 18.93 13.82 9.81
CA VAL A 244 19.26 13.32 8.48
C VAL A 244 20.78 13.36 8.30
N SER A 245 21.39 12.20 8.04
CA SER A 245 22.85 12.08 7.94
C SER A 245 23.30 11.16 6.80
N SER A 246 24.49 11.42 6.28
CA SER A 246 25.14 10.57 5.27
C SER A 246 26.63 10.54 5.57
N CYS A 247 27.26 9.35 5.62
CA CYS A 247 28.73 9.28 5.81
C CYS A 247 29.49 9.70 4.56
N SER A 248 29.09 9.20 3.38
CA SER A 248 29.58 9.71 2.10
C SER A 248 28.47 9.68 1.04
N GLY A 249 27.97 10.83 0.65
CA GLY A 249 26.83 10.89 -0.26
C GLY A 249 26.22 12.28 -0.32
N LYS A 250 25.56 12.57 -1.44
CA LYS A 250 24.85 13.84 -1.60
C LYS A 250 23.55 13.80 -0.81
N VAL A 251 23.39 14.73 0.13
CA VAL A 251 22.14 14.93 0.88
C VAL A 251 21.32 16.04 0.22
N GLU A 252 20.12 15.71 -0.25
CA GLU A 252 19.14 16.63 -0.84
C GLU A 252 17.88 16.71 0.03
N LEU A 253 17.72 17.82 0.76
CA LEU A 253 16.53 18.10 1.54
C LEU A 253 15.68 19.17 0.85
N GLY A 254 14.39 18.89 0.69
CA GLY A 254 13.41 19.87 0.24
C GLY A 254 12.82 20.65 1.41
N ASN A 255 11.49 20.61 1.56
CA ASN A 255 10.79 21.42 2.56
C ASN A 255 10.86 20.77 3.94
N VAL A 256 11.47 21.42 4.92
CA VAL A 256 11.49 20.95 6.32
C VAL A 256 10.65 21.90 7.18
N HIS A 257 9.58 21.39 7.77
CA HIS A 257 8.72 22.12 8.68
C HIS A 257 8.75 21.47 10.06
N VAL A 258 9.19 22.25 11.04
CA VAL A 258 9.23 21.84 12.44
C VAL A 258 8.05 22.48 13.18
N THR A 259 7.05 21.66 13.51
CA THR A 259 5.93 22.08 14.35
C THR A 259 6.42 22.23 15.78
N LYS A 260 6.52 23.47 16.27
CA LYS A 260 6.91 23.78 17.64
C LYS A 260 5.78 23.38 18.60
N SER A 261 6.03 22.45 19.51
CA SER A 261 5.25 22.35 20.76
C SER A 261 5.79 23.40 21.74
N LYS A 262 4.89 24.26 22.26
CA LYS A 262 5.26 25.31 23.22
C LYS A 262 5.62 24.66 24.56
N THR A 263 6.91 24.51 24.86
CA THR A 263 7.38 24.50 26.26
C THR A 263 8.76 25.13 26.34
N SER A 264 8.90 26.00 27.33
CA SER A 264 10.05 26.79 27.75
C SER A 264 11.35 25.98 27.89
N GLU A 265 12.47 26.70 27.75
CA GLU A 265 13.87 26.26 27.87
C GLU A 265 14.52 25.61 26.64
N VAL A 266 15.06 26.52 25.83
CA VAL A 266 16.15 26.43 24.84
C VAL A 266 17.00 25.15 24.93
N ALA A 267 16.57 24.11 24.23
CA ALA A 267 17.46 23.12 23.62
C ALA A 267 17.17 23.11 22.12
N LEU A 268 17.83 24.04 21.41
CA LEU A 268 18.03 23.95 19.97
C LEU A 268 18.82 22.65 19.70
N LEU A 269 18.13 21.52 19.52
CA LEU A 269 18.72 20.40 18.81
C LEU A 269 18.71 20.77 17.33
N LEU A 270 19.70 21.60 17.02
CA LEU A 270 20.24 21.87 15.71
C LEU A 270 20.21 20.58 14.89
N GLN A 271 19.64 20.73 13.70
CA GLN A 271 19.96 20.07 12.46
C GLN A 271 21.43 19.56 12.46
N MET A 272 21.69 18.39 13.04
CA MET A 272 22.92 17.65 12.79
C MET A 272 22.76 16.95 11.45
N VAL A 273 22.77 17.74 10.39
CA VAL A 273 23.27 17.27 9.11
C VAL A 273 24.78 17.16 9.30
N GLN A 274 25.23 16.08 9.95
CA GLN A 274 26.64 15.68 9.88
C GLN A 274 26.86 15.20 8.46
N ILE A 275 27.28 16.10 7.58
CA ILE A 275 28.05 15.75 6.39
C ILE A 275 29.45 15.52 6.92
N VAL A 276 29.84 14.26 7.11
CA VAL A 276 31.25 13.92 7.29
C VAL A 276 31.88 14.06 5.90
N SER A 277 32.62 15.16 5.68
CA SER A 277 33.46 15.34 4.48
C SER A 277 34.86 14.84 4.73
#